data_AF-A0A378UW33-F1
#
_entry.id   AF-A0A378UW33-F1
#
_cell.length_a   1.000
_cell.length_b   1.000
_cell.length_c   1.000
_cell.angle_alpha   90.00
_cell.angle_beta   90.00
_cell.angle_gamma   90.00
#
_symmetry.space_group_name_H-M   'P 1'
#
loop_
_entity.id
_entity.type
_entity.pdbx_description
1 polymer ?
#
loop_
_entity_poly.entity_id
_entity_poly.type
_entity_poly.pdbx_seq_one_letter_code
_entity_poly.pdbx_strand_id
1 'polypeptide(L)'
;MNPDLMMIESDRDLRNPADFLVIDKIAKALKNVHGIAQVQTITRPDGDPIKHSTIPYTLGQSGTTQLMNNDYLQNNLDNILKQANDLQTSIDSMTEMMNIQTELAAVSQRMADKMKTTSGDMSEVRDHLADFDDFFRPIRNYFYWEPHCFDIPVCWSMRSIFESLDGINTMSDDFQDLVPEMQRMADLMPRMVAVLPAQIQTMKNQKQILLNQYQVQKAQQDQTMAMQNTATAMSEAFDTAKNDDSFYLPPEAFGTDDFQRGLKLFMSPDGHAVRFTIIHQGDPLTPEGTARIAPLKVAATDAIKGTPLEGSKIYLGGSSATYADMQQGADYDLIIVGAAALILIFIIMLVLTRAVVASAVIVGTVVLSLASAFGLSVLLWQHIVGIPLHWMVMPMSIIVLLAVGADYNLLLVSRIKEEIHAGLKTGIIRAMVGTGAVVTSAGLVFAFTMGSMAVSSLIVIGQVGTTIGLGLLFDTLVVRSLMTPSIATLLGRWFWWPQRVRQRPVPQPWPKPVQRDPEEALA
;
A
#
# COMPACT_ATOMS: atom_id res chain seq x y z
N MET A 1 -9.48 -17.43 -15.78
CA MET A 1 -8.47 -16.35 -15.75
C MET A 1 -7.12 -17.02 -15.89
N ASN A 2 -6.34 -16.67 -16.91
CA ASN A 2 -4.99 -17.20 -17.07
C ASN A 2 -4.02 -16.14 -16.52
N PRO A 3 -3.58 -16.24 -15.26
CA PRO A 3 -2.64 -15.26 -14.70
C PRO A 3 -1.26 -15.47 -15.32
N ASP A 4 -0.50 -14.38 -15.36
CA ASP A 4 0.94 -14.49 -15.61
C ASP A 4 1.68 -14.68 -14.29
N LEU A 5 2.84 -15.31 -14.37
CA LEU A 5 3.68 -15.61 -13.23
C LEU A 5 5.03 -14.94 -13.48
N MET A 6 5.39 -14.00 -12.61
CA MET A 6 6.73 -13.45 -12.57
C MET A 6 7.51 -14.11 -11.43
N MET A 7 8.74 -14.51 -11.69
CA MET A 7 9.65 -15.07 -10.69
C MET A 7 10.92 -14.24 -10.65
N ILE A 8 11.36 -13.90 -9.45
CA ILE A 8 12.62 -13.21 -9.23
C ILE A 8 13.54 -14.14 -8.46
N GLU A 9 14.67 -14.46 -9.06
CA GLU A 9 15.69 -15.36 -8.51
C GLU A 9 16.90 -14.53 -8.07
N SER A 10 17.30 -14.72 -6.81
CA SER A 10 18.41 -14.07 -6.14
C SER A 10 19.47 -15.10 -5.73
N ASP A 11 20.69 -14.65 -5.49
CA ASP A 11 21.82 -15.45 -5.02
C ASP A 11 21.83 -15.67 -3.49
N ARG A 12 20.83 -15.12 -2.79
CA ARG A 12 20.70 -15.20 -1.34
C ARG A 12 19.29 -15.54 -0.88
N ASP A 13 19.17 -15.87 0.40
CA ASP A 13 17.89 -16.13 1.05
C ASP A 13 17.09 -14.83 1.29
N LEU A 14 15.89 -14.79 0.70
CA LEU A 14 14.98 -13.64 0.73
C LEU A 14 14.09 -13.59 1.98
N ARG A 15 14.17 -14.59 2.89
CA ARG A 15 13.31 -14.70 4.08
C ARG A 15 13.73 -13.77 5.22
N ASN A 16 13.89 -12.48 4.92
CA ASN A 16 14.25 -11.46 5.90
C ASN A 16 13.44 -10.17 5.69
N PRO A 17 13.29 -9.32 6.73
CA PRO A 17 12.50 -8.10 6.62
C PRO A 17 12.95 -7.16 5.50
N ALA A 18 14.26 -7.03 5.26
CA ALA A 18 14.80 -6.10 4.27
C ALA A 18 14.42 -6.50 2.83
N ASP A 19 14.54 -7.78 2.49
CA ASP A 19 14.14 -8.29 1.18
C ASP A 19 12.63 -8.22 0.97
N PHE A 20 11.85 -8.39 2.03
CA PHE A 20 10.41 -8.20 2.00
C PHE A 20 9.98 -6.76 1.66
N LEU A 21 10.75 -5.75 2.08
CA LEU A 21 10.53 -4.36 1.64
C LEU A 21 10.71 -4.22 0.13
N VAL A 22 11.72 -4.89 -0.42
CA VAL A 22 12.00 -4.85 -1.86
C VAL A 22 10.92 -5.63 -2.63
N ILE A 23 10.50 -6.78 -2.13
CA ILE A 23 9.40 -7.57 -2.72
C ILE A 23 8.11 -6.74 -2.79
N ASP A 24 7.77 -5.99 -1.72
CA ASP A 24 6.61 -5.09 -1.75
C ASP A 24 6.78 -3.93 -2.74
N LYS A 25 7.98 -3.33 -2.81
CA LYS A 25 8.30 -2.30 -3.82
C LYS A 25 8.07 -2.81 -5.25
N ILE A 26 8.50 -4.04 -5.54
CA ILE A 26 8.29 -4.69 -6.84
C ILE A 26 6.80 -4.92 -7.10
N ALA A 27 6.06 -5.45 -6.11
CA ALA A 27 4.63 -5.69 -6.24
C ALA A 27 3.84 -4.41 -6.57
N LYS A 28 4.18 -3.28 -5.91
CA LYS A 28 3.61 -1.96 -6.21
C LYS A 28 3.93 -1.50 -7.63
N ALA A 29 5.19 -1.62 -8.06
CA ALA A 29 5.62 -1.24 -9.40
C ALA A 29 4.86 -2.03 -10.48
N LEU A 30 4.69 -3.35 -10.27
CA LEU A 30 3.92 -4.21 -11.17
C LEU A 30 2.42 -3.83 -11.20
N LYS A 31 1.82 -3.54 -10.04
CA LYS A 31 0.41 -3.12 -9.94
C LYS A 31 0.15 -1.79 -10.64
N ASN A 32 1.13 -0.89 -10.66
CA ASN A 32 1.03 0.42 -11.31
C ASN A 32 1.17 0.38 -12.84
N VAL A 33 1.53 -0.77 -13.42
CA VAL A 33 1.50 -0.94 -14.88
C VAL A 33 0.05 -0.90 -15.36
N HIS A 34 -0.21 -0.09 -16.39
CA HIS A 34 -1.55 0.09 -16.92
C HIS A 34 -2.16 -1.24 -17.40
N GLY A 35 -3.42 -1.48 -17.02
CA GLY A 35 -4.14 -2.71 -17.38
C GLY A 35 -3.82 -3.91 -16.48
N ILE A 36 -3.11 -3.75 -15.38
CA ILE A 36 -2.99 -4.77 -14.34
C ILE A 36 -4.11 -4.58 -13.32
N ALA A 37 -4.83 -5.68 -13.01
CA ALA A 37 -5.92 -5.66 -12.05
C ALA A 37 -5.38 -5.84 -10.63
N GLN A 38 -4.47 -6.81 -10.47
CA GLN A 38 -4.01 -7.27 -9.18
C GLN A 38 -2.67 -7.98 -9.30
N VAL A 39 -1.83 -7.86 -8.27
CA VAL A 39 -0.56 -8.58 -8.16
C VAL A 39 -0.53 -9.27 -6.80
N GLN A 40 -0.46 -10.59 -6.79
CA GLN A 40 -0.39 -11.40 -5.58
C GLN A 40 1.05 -11.86 -5.32
N THR A 41 1.51 -11.74 -4.09
CA THR A 41 2.83 -12.18 -3.64
C THR A 41 2.81 -12.39 -2.12
N ILE A 42 3.93 -12.79 -1.51
CA ILE A 42 4.00 -13.01 -0.06
C ILE A 42 3.66 -11.76 0.77
N THR A 43 3.98 -10.55 0.27
CA THR A 43 3.64 -9.29 0.94
C THR A 43 2.20 -8.83 0.69
N ARG A 44 1.50 -9.47 -0.26
CA ARG A 44 0.14 -9.14 -0.73
C ARG A 44 -0.59 -10.40 -1.21
N PRO A 45 -0.90 -11.36 -0.32
CA PRO A 45 -1.42 -12.66 -0.72
C PRO A 45 -2.76 -12.55 -1.47
N ASP A 46 -3.62 -11.64 -1.00
CA ASP A 46 -4.91 -11.32 -1.62
C ASP A 46 -4.81 -10.14 -2.60
N GLY A 47 -3.60 -9.76 -3.03
CA GLY A 47 -3.32 -8.62 -3.92
C GLY A 47 -3.56 -7.21 -3.35
N ASP A 48 -4.19 -7.14 -2.18
CA ASP A 48 -4.19 -5.99 -1.30
C ASP A 48 -2.99 -6.05 -0.33
N PRO A 49 -2.55 -4.89 0.20
CA PRO A 49 -1.56 -4.84 1.28
C PRO A 49 -2.01 -5.66 2.48
N ILE A 50 -1.06 -6.34 3.14
CA ILE A 50 -1.34 -6.99 4.43
C ILE A 50 -1.80 -5.92 5.43
N LYS A 51 -2.95 -6.14 6.06
CA LYS A 51 -3.44 -5.26 7.13
C LYS A 51 -2.41 -5.15 8.23
N HIS A 52 -2.31 -3.99 8.86
CA HIS A 52 -1.46 -3.79 10.04
C HIS A 52 0.06 -3.88 9.76
N SER A 53 0.46 -3.87 8.48
CA SER A 53 1.88 -3.92 8.08
C SER A 53 2.50 -2.55 7.81
N THR A 54 1.73 -1.47 7.97
CA THR A 54 2.23 -0.11 7.71
C THR A 54 3.00 0.43 8.92
N ILE A 55 4.01 1.27 8.67
CA ILE A 55 4.80 1.89 9.74
C ILE A 55 3.90 2.70 10.69
N PRO A 56 2.98 3.56 10.21
CA PRO A 56 2.04 4.25 11.08
C PRO A 56 1.29 3.30 12.01
N TYR A 57 0.79 2.17 11.50
CA TYR A 57 0.09 1.19 12.31
C TYR A 57 0.95 0.60 13.42
N THR A 58 2.17 0.16 13.10
CA THR A 58 3.10 -0.38 14.10
C THR A 58 3.45 0.64 15.19
N LEU A 59 3.57 1.92 14.83
CA LEU A 59 3.80 3.01 15.77
C LEU A 59 2.58 3.24 16.68
N GLY A 60 1.36 3.27 16.13
CA GLY A 60 0.15 3.41 16.95
C GLY A 60 -0.09 2.22 17.88
N GLN A 61 0.28 1.01 17.47
CA GLN A 61 0.13 -0.19 18.28
C GLN A 61 0.98 -0.12 19.56
N SER A 62 2.17 0.50 19.52
CA SER A 62 2.98 0.72 20.73
C SER A 62 2.26 1.58 21.79
N GLY A 63 1.39 2.49 21.35
CA GLY A 63 0.56 3.32 22.23
C GLY A 63 -0.54 2.53 22.95
N THR A 64 -1.02 1.42 22.37
CA THR A 64 -2.11 0.62 22.98
C THR A 64 -1.74 0.04 24.34
N THR A 65 -0.46 -0.33 24.55
CA THR A 65 0.00 -0.83 25.85
C THR A 65 0.01 0.28 26.90
N GLN A 66 0.34 1.51 26.52
CA GLN A 66 0.26 2.66 27.42
C GLN A 66 -1.19 3.06 27.72
N LEU A 67 -2.10 2.96 26.74
CA LEU A 67 -3.53 3.13 26.93
C LEU A 67 -4.10 2.12 27.93
N MET A 68 -3.69 0.84 27.86
CA MET A 68 -4.09 -0.18 28.84
C MET A 68 -3.60 0.14 30.25
N ASN A 69 -2.40 0.70 30.40
CA ASN A 69 -1.85 1.11 31.70
C ASN A 69 -2.40 2.45 32.21
N ASN A 70 -3.20 3.17 31.41
CA ASN A 70 -3.73 4.48 31.79
C ASN A 70 -4.67 4.41 33.00
N ASP A 71 -5.45 3.34 33.14
CA ASP A 71 -6.37 3.16 34.27
C ASP A 71 -5.61 3.14 35.61
N TYR A 72 -4.46 2.45 35.64
CA TYR A 72 -3.57 2.45 36.81
C TYR A 72 -3.04 3.85 37.15
N LEU A 73 -2.63 4.63 36.14
CA LEU A 73 -2.11 5.98 36.33
C LEU A 73 -3.20 6.96 36.80
N GLN A 74 -4.42 6.86 36.27
CA GLN A 74 -5.56 7.66 36.71
C GLN A 74 -5.92 7.39 38.17
N ASN A 75 -5.98 6.11 38.56
CA ASN A 75 -6.19 5.73 39.96
C ASN A 75 -5.13 6.33 40.90
N ASN A 76 -3.87 6.41 40.46
CA ASN A 76 -2.80 7.05 41.23
C ASN A 76 -3.01 8.57 41.37
N LEU A 77 -3.39 9.26 40.31
CA LEU A 77 -3.71 10.70 40.34
C LEU A 77 -4.89 10.99 41.28
N ASP A 78 -5.92 10.15 41.27
CA ASP A 78 -7.08 10.29 42.16
C ASP A 78 -6.69 10.10 43.63
N ASN A 79 -5.77 9.18 43.93
CA ASN A 79 -5.22 9.00 45.27
C ASN A 79 -4.44 10.24 45.76
N ILE A 80 -3.68 10.91 44.90
CA ILE A 80 -2.99 12.16 45.24
C ILE A 80 -4.00 13.27 45.55
N LEU A 81 -5.05 13.37 44.75
CA LEU A 81 -6.12 14.36 44.98
C LEU A 81 -6.85 14.09 46.30
N LYS A 82 -7.11 12.82 46.62
CA LYS A 82 -7.67 12.41 47.91
C LYS A 82 -6.77 12.80 49.08
N GLN A 83 -5.46 12.57 49.00
CA GLN A 83 -4.51 13.01 50.04
C GLN A 83 -4.51 14.53 50.24
N ALA A 84 -4.62 15.31 49.16
CA ALA A 84 -4.71 16.76 49.25
C ALA A 84 -6.02 17.23 49.92
N ASN A 85 -7.12 16.50 49.72
CA ASN A 85 -8.39 16.75 50.40
C ASN A 85 -8.34 16.35 51.88
N ASP A 86 -7.74 15.21 52.22
CA ASP A 86 -7.55 14.78 53.60
C ASP A 86 -6.67 15.78 54.40
N LEU A 87 -5.66 16.37 53.76
CA LEU A 87 -4.88 17.47 54.32
C LEU A 87 -5.72 18.74 54.55
N GLN A 88 -6.70 19.03 53.69
CA GLN A 88 -7.62 20.15 53.92
C GLN A 88 -8.44 19.92 55.19
N THR A 89 -9.00 18.73 55.36
CA THR A 89 -9.72 18.37 56.59
C THR A 89 -8.84 18.49 57.83
N SER A 90 -7.56 18.13 57.72
CA SER A 90 -6.58 18.28 58.80
C SER A 90 -6.26 19.76 59.11
N ILE A 91 -6.12 20.59 58.07
CA ILE A 91 -5.93 22.05 58.20
C ILE A 91 -7.14 22.69 58.88
N ASP A 92 -8.36 22.33 58.48
CA ASP A 92 -9.60 22.86 59.04
C ASP A 92 -9.70 22.49 60.52
N SER A 93 -9.44 21.22 60.86
CA SER A 93 -9.44 20.73 62.24
C SER A 93 -8.40 21.44 63.12
N MET A 94 -7.19 21.68 62.61
CA MET A 94 -6.14 22.41 63.35
C MET A 94 -6.44 23.90 63.48
N THR A 95 -7.12 24.50 62.49
CA THR A 95 -7.56 25.90 62.55
C THR A 95 -8.63 26.06 63.64
N GLU A 96 -9.56 25.10 63.74
CA GLU A 96 -10.57 25.10 64.79
C GLU A 96 -9.93 24.87 66.18
N MET A 97 -8.98 23.95 66.29
CA MET A 97 -8.22 23.74 67.52
C MET A 97 -7.46 25.01 67.96
N MET A 98 -6.88 25.75 67.02
CA MET A 98 -6.21 27.03 67.28
C MET A 98 -7.19 28.08 67.81
N ASN A 99 -8.39 28.18 67.23
CA ASN A 99 -9.43 29.11 67.70
C ASN A 99 -9.84 28.76 69.14
N ILE A 100 -10.11 27.48 69.43
CA ILE A 100 -10.47 27.00 70.76
C ILE A 100 -9.34 27.27 71.78
N GLN A 101 -8.08 27.00 71.43
CA GLN A 101 -6.95 27.29 72.33
C GLN A 101 -6.73 28.79 72.55
N THR A 102 -7.02 29.63 71.56
CA THR A 102 -6.97 31.08 71.72
C THR A 102 -8.03 31.57 72.68
N GLU A 103 -9.26 31.05 72.57
CA GLU A 103 -10.32 31.32 73.55
C GLU A 103 -9.95 30.81 74.95
N LEU A 104 -9.39 29.61 75.05
CA LEU A 104 -8.94 29.02 76.31
C LEU A 104 -7.84 29.88 76.97
N ALA A 105 -6.85 30.34 76.20
CA ALA A 105 -5.81 31.23 76.68
C ALA A 105 -6.40 32.55 77.20
N ALA A 106 -7.36 33.14 76.48
CA ALA A 106 -8.05 34.35 76.90
C ALA A 106 -8.89 34.14 78.18
N VAL A 107 -9.55 32.98 78.32
CA VAL A 107 -10.29 32.60 79.54
C VAL A 107 -9.34 32.41 80.71
N SER A 108 -8.23 31.70 80.54
CA SER A 108 -7.23 31.46 81.59
C SER A 108 -6.55 32.74 82.04
N GLN A 109 -6.26 33.69 81.13
CA GLN A 109 -5.74 35.00 81.51
C GLN A 109 -6.77 35.77 82.37
N ARG A 110 -8.03 35.83 81.93
CA ARG A 110 -9.10 36.47 82.72
C ARG A 110 -9.30 35.79 84.07
N MET A 111 -9.16 34.47 84.13
CA MET A 111 -9.27 33.70 85.37
C MET A 111 -8.11 34.02 86.32
N ALA A 112 -6.87 34.09 85.82
CA ALA A 112 -5.71 34.48 86.62
C ALA A 112 -5.80 35.93 87.12
N ASP A 113 -6.24 36.87 86.27
CA ASP A 113 -6.47 38.27 86.65
C ASP A 113 -7.57 38.38 87.72
N LYS A 114 -8.69 37.67 87.53
CA LYS A 114 -9.79 37.66 88.48
C LYS A 114 -9.38 37.01 89.81
N MET A 115 -8.64 35.90 89.78
CA MET A 115 -8.10 35.23 90.96
C MET A 115 -7.14 36.14 91.74
N LYS A 116 -6.31 36.92 91.04
CA LYS A 116 -5.44 37.93 91.65
C LYS A 116 -6.23 39.04 92.34
N THR A 117 -7.27 39.57 91.68
CA THR A 117 -8.17 40.57 92.30
C THR A 117 -8.89 39.98 93.51
N THR A 118 -9.46 38.77 93.38
CA THR A 118 -10.17 38.10 94.47
C THR A 118 -9.26 37.77 95.65
N SER A 119 -8.01 37.37 95.42
CA SER A 119 -7.01 37.20 96.48
C SER A 119 -6.68 38.53 97.17
N GLY A 120 -6.59 39.63 96.41
CA GLY A 120 -6.41 40.98 96.95
C GLY A 120 -7.59 41.44 97.82
N ASP A 121 -8.81 41.27 97.31
CA ASP A 121 -10.05 41.57 98.06
C ASP A 121 -10.14 40.71 99.33
N MET A 122 -9.74 39.44 99.26
CA MET A 122 -9.73 38.51 100.39
C MET A 122 -8.69 38.89 101.45
N SER A 123 -7.51 39.37 101.02
CA SER A 123 -6.49 39.94 101.90
C SER A 123 -7.01 41.17 102.64
N GLU A 124 -7.71 42.06 101.95
CA GLU A 124 -8.29 43.27 102.53
C GLU A 124 -9.39 42.95 103.56
N VAL A 125 -10.26 41.97 103.26
CA VAL A 125 -11.26 41.46 104.20
C VAL A 125 -10.61 40.81 105.42
N ARG A 126 -9.55 40.01 105.23
CA ARG A 126 -8.75 39.43 106.31
C ARG A 126 -8.16 40.52 107.20
N ASP A 127 -7.57 41.56 106.61
CA ASP A 127 -6.94 42.65 107.35
C ASP A 127 -7.98 43.46 108.14
N HIS A 128 -9.15 43.75 107.57
CA HIS A 128 -10.26 44.38 108.30
C HIS A 128 -10.84 43.50 109.42
N LEU A 129 -10.88 42.18 109.23
CA LEU A 129 -11.29 41.24 110.27
C LEU A 129 -10.25 41.12 111.37
N ALA A 130 -8.96 41.19 111.03
CA ALA A 130 -7.87 41.25 112.00
C ALA A 130 -7.93 42.55 112.82
N ASP A 131 -8.21 43.71 112.20
CA ASP A 131 -8.44 44.98 112.90
C ASP A 131 -9.66 44.90 113.85
N PHE A 132 -10.75 44.25 113.41
CA PHE A 132 -11.92 44.00 114.25
C PHE A 132 -11.62 43.05 115.42
N ASP A 133 -10.89 41.96 115.18
CA ASP A 133 -10.46 41.01 116.22
C ASP A 133 -9.54 41.69 117.25
N ASP A 134 -8.62 42.55 116.80
CA ASP A 134 -7.73 43.32 117.67
C ASP A 134 -8.47 44.35 118.52
N PHE A 135 -9.57 44.93 118.03
CA PHE A 135 -10.45 45.80 118.83
C PHE A 135 -11.22 45.02 119.92
N PHE A 136 -11.70 43.82 119.60
CA PHE A 136 -12.47 42.97 120.53
C PHE A 136 -11.63 42.04 121.40
N ARG A 137 -10.30 42.01 121.21
CA ARG A 137 -9.32 41.22 121.99
C ARG A 137 -9.51 41.27 123.52
N PRO A 138 -9.81 42.43 124.16
CA PRO A 138 -10.05 42.50 125.60
C PRO A 138 -11.28 41.69 126.05
N ILE A 139 -12.32 41.66 125.22
CA ILE A 139 -13.56 40.92 125.46
C ILE A 139 -13.35 39.43 125.16
N ARG A 140 -12.59 39.09 124.12
CA ARG A 140 -12.20 37.70 123.80
C ARG A 140 -11.42 37.05 124.94
N ASN A 141 -10.45 37.77 125.53
CA ASN A 141 -9.68 37.29 126.68
C ASN A 141 -10.55 37.09 127.95
N TYR A 142 -11.60 37.89 128.14
CA TYR A 142 -12.55 37.72 129.25
C TYR A 142 -13.30 36.38 129.15
N PHE A 143 -13.72 35.99 127.94
CA PHE A 143 -14.45 34.73 127.73
C PHE A 143 -13.56 33.47 127.77
N TYR A 144 -12.24 33.59 127.56
CA TYR A 144 -11.30 32.46 127.61
C TYR A 144 -10.79 32.14 129.02
N TRP A 145 -10.94 33.04 130.00
CA TRP A 145 -10.33 32.91 131.34
C TRP A 145 -11.31 32.47 132.45
N GLU A 146 -12.62 32.40 132.19
CA GLU A 146 -13.65 32.05 133.18
C GLU A 146 -14.07 30.55 133.09
N PRO A 147 -13.86 29.71 134.13
CA PRO A 147 -14.09 28.26 134.06
C PRO A 147 -15.53 27.78 133.85
N HIS A 148 -16.53 28.66 133.93
CA HIS A 148 -17.96 28.30 133.95
C HIS A 148 -18.71 28.61 132.63
N CYS A 149 -18.03 29.01 131.55
CA CYS A 149 -18.70 29.42 130.29
C CYS A 149 -19.11 28.29 129.34
N PHE A 150 -18.99 27.01 129.75
CA PHE A 150 -19.33 25.86 128.88
C PHE A 150 -20.84 25.57 128.79
N ASP A 151 -21.67 25.96 129.76
CA ASP A 151 -23.11 25.63 129.82
C ASP A 151 -24.06 26.79 129.46
N ILE A 152 -23.55 27.92 128.94
CA ILE A 152 -24.36 29.10 128.58
C ILE A 152 -24.48 29.23 127.05
N PRO A 153 -25.70 29.18 126.46
CA PRO A 153 -25.90 29.22 125.00
C PRO A 153 -25.29 30.44 124.29
N VAL A 154 -25.28 31.60 124.96
CA VAL A 154 -24.73 32.86 124.42
C VAL A 154 -23.19 32.85 124.36
N CYS A 155 -22.52 32.12 125.26
CA CYS A 155 -21.06 32.06 125.31
C CYS A 155 -20.50 31.17 124.20
N TRP A 156 -21.17 30.03 123.92
CA TRP A 156 -20.84 29.16 122.80
C TRP A 156 -21.07 29.83 121.43
N SER A 157 -22.16 30.60 121.28
CA SER A 157 -22.42 31.34 120.03
C SER A 157 -21.38 32.44 119.75
N MET A 158 -20.87 33.10 120.79
CA MET A 158 -19.80 34.09 120.64
C MET A 158 -18.46 33.42 120.28
N ARG A 159 -18.17 32.24 120.84
CA ARG A 159 -16.95 31.48 120.50
C ARG A 159 -16.96 30.95 119.05
N SER A 160 -18.08 30.43 118.56
CA SER A 160 -18.14 29.92 117.18
C SER A 160 -17.99 31.03 116.14
N ILE A 161 -18.39 32.27 116.47
CA ILE A 161 -18.12 33.46 115.65
C ILE A 161 -16.61 33.69 115.52
N PHE A 162 -15.84 33.61 116.61
CA PHE A 162 -14.38 33.75 116.56
C PHE A 162 -13.69 32.56 115.86
N GLU A 163 -14.13 31.31 116.08
CA GLU A 163 -13.60 30.15 115.34
C GLU A 163 -13.91 30.23 113.82
N SER A 164 -15.02 30.86 113.44
CA SER A 164 -15.35 31.14 112.02
C SER A 164 -14.46 32.23 111.41
N LEU A 165 -13.97 33.18 112.22
CA LEU A 165 -13.02 34.21 111.80
C LEU A 165 -11.62 33.62 111.58
N ASP A 166 -11.19 32.65 112.38
CA ASP A 166 -9.90 31.97 112.18
C ASP A 166 -9.85 31.17 110.87
N GLY A 167 -10.99 30.61 110.42
CA GLY A 167 -11.09 29.91 109.13
C GLY A 167 -10.88 30.82 107.89
N ILE A 168 -11.01 32.13 108.05
CA ILE A 168 -10.83 33.12 106.98
C ILE A 168 -9.33 33.33 106.69
N ASN A 169 -8.46 33.18 107.69
CA ASN A 169 -7.00 33.22 107.50
C ASN A 169 -6.51 32.06 106.63
N THR A 170 -6.92 30.83 106.95
CA THR A 170 -6.55 29.64 106.16
C THR A 170 -7.08 29.73 104.73
N MET A 171 -8.29 30.27 104.54
CA MET A 171 -8.83 30.47 103.19
C MET A 171 -8.05 31.54 102.42
N SER A 172 -7.64 32.64 103.05
CA SER A 172 -6.82 33.67 102.39
C SER A 172 -5.46 33.14 101.94
N ASP A 173 -4.80 32.34 102.78
CA ASP A 173 -3.48 31.77 102.49
C ASP A 173 -3.56 30.76 101.32
N ASP A 174 -4.56 29.87 101.33
CA ASP A 174 -4.80 28.92 100.22
C ASP A 174 -5.05 29.65 98.88
N PHE A 175 -5.78 30.78 98.91
CA PHE A 175 -6.01 31.59 97.71
C PHE A 175 -4.72 32.29 97.24
N GLN A 176 -3.85 32.75 98.15
CA GLN A 176 -2.56 33.36 97.80
C GLN A 176 -1.61 32.36 97.14
N ASP A 177 -1.60 31.12 97.61
CA ASP A 177 -0.77 30.04 97.04
C ASP A 177 -1.24 29.60 95.64
N LEU A 178 -2.54 29.74 95.33
CA LEU A 178 -3.12 29.40 94.02
C LEU A 178 -2.89 30.46 92.92
N VAL A 179 -2.67 31.73 93.28
CA VAL A 179 -2.41 32.81 92.31
C VAL A 179 -1.19 32.52 91.40
N PRO A 180 0.01 32.17 91.92
CA PRO A 180 1.18 31.93 91.09
C PRO A 180 1.02 30.71 90.17
N GLU A 181 0.26 29.68 90.57
CA GLU A 181 -0.02 28.52 89.72
C GLU A 181 -0.95 28.89 88.55
N MET A 182 -2.02 29.66 88.82
CA MET A 182 -2.92 30.15 87.78
C MET A 182 -2.24 31.10 86.80
N GLN A 183 -1.33 31.96 87.28
CA GLN A 183 -0.51 32.82 86.43
C GLN A 183 0.44 32.01 85.55
N ARG A 184 1.05 30.95 86.08
CA ARG A 184 1.94 30.08 85.30
C ARG A 184 1.17 29.33 84.20
N MET A 185 -0.07 28.91 84.47
CA MET A 185 -0.96 28.33 83.47
C MET A 185 -1.34 29.36 82.39
N ALA A 186 -1.66 30.59 82.80
CA ALA A 186 -1.98 31.70 81.91
C ALA A 186 -0.79 32.13 81.02
N ASP A 187 0.45 32.04 81.51
CA ASP A 187 1.66 32.35 80.73
C ASP A 187 2.03 31.25 79.70
N LEU A 188 1.66 30.00 79.96
CA LEU A 188 1.99 28.86 79.10
C LEU A 188 1.04 28.72 77.91
N MET A 189 -0.25 29.02 78.09
CA MET A 189 -1.24 28.88 77.01
C MET A 189 -0.93 29.74 75.76
N PRO A 190 -0.55 31.03 75.88
CA PRO A 190 -0.18 31.86 74.73
C PRO A 190 1.04 31.33 73.99
N ARG A 191 2.01 30.72 74.70
CA ARG A 191 3.20 30.11 74.08
C ARG A 191 2.83 28.89 73.26
N MET A 192 1.82 28.12 73.68
CA MET A 192 1.30 26.97 72.94
C MET A 192 0.57 27.43 71.67
N VAL A 193 -0.27 28.46 71.78
CA VAL A 193 -0.97 29.08 70.64
C VAL A 193 0.00 29.65 69.61
N ALA A 194 1.15 30.19 70.03
CA ALA A 194 2.13 30.78 69.12
C ALA A 194 2.78 29.79 68.13
N VAL A 195 2.76 28.48 68.41
CA VAL A 195 3.40 27.46 67.54
C VAL A 195 2.44 26.92 66.48
N LEU A 196 1.13 26.93 66.76
CA LEU A 196 0.10 26.37 65.86
C LEU A 196 0.05 27.01 64.46
N PRO A 197 0.19 28.35 64.28
CA PRO A 197 0.17 28.96 62.95
C PRO A 197 1.26 28.43 62.02
N ALA A 198 2.47 28.16 62.55
CA ALA A 198 3.57 27.64 61.76
C ALA A 198 3.31 26.20 61.27
N GLN A 199 2.68 25.36 62.09
CA GLN A 199 2.26 24.02 61.68
C GLN A 199 1.15 24.06 60.64
N ILE A 200 0.12 24.90 60.83
CA ILE A 200 -0.97 25.08 59.86
C ILE A 200 -0.41 25.56 58.51
N GLN A 201 0.52 26.51 58.52
CA GLN A 201 1.16 27.01 57.31
C GLN A 201 1.97 25.92 56.60
N THR A 202 2.65 25.06 57.35
CA THR A 202 3.39 23.92 56.78
C THR A 202 2.46 22.93 56.09
N MET A 203 1.32 22.59 56.69
CA MET A 203 0.32 21.73 56.06
C MET A 203 -0.32 22.38 54.81
N LYS A 204 -0.59 23.68 54.85
CA LYS A 204 -1.04 24.45 53.68
C LYS A 204 -0.03 24.37 52.53
N ASN A 205 1.25 24.53 52.83
CA ASN A 205 2.32 24.40 51.84
C ASN A 205 2.41 22.97 51.28
N GLN A 206 2.32 21.95 52.13
CA GLN A 206 2.32 20.54 51.70
C GLN A 206 1.13 20.22 50.80
N LYS A 207 -0.08 20.67 51.15
CA LYS A 207 -1.27 20.55 50.31
C LYS A 207 -1.03 21.21 48.95
N GLN A 208 -0.50 22.43 48.93
CA GLN A 208 -0.23 23.15 47.68
C GLN A 208 0.79 22.41 46.79
N ILE A 209 1.83 21.84 47.38
CA ILE A 209 2.81 21.01 46.66
C ILE A 209 2.14 19.79 46.03
N LEU A 210 1.30 19.07 46.77
CA LEU A 210 0.55 17.91 46.26
C LEU A 210 -0.40 18.29 45.12
N LEU A 211 -1.12 19.41 45.25
CA LEU A 211 -1.99 19.91 44.18
C LEU A 211 -1.21 20.30 42.93
N ASN A 212 -0.07 20.99 43.10
CA ASN A 212 0.80 21.33 41.98
C ASN A 212 1.36 20.06 41.30
N GLN A 213 1.77 19.06 42.08
CA GLN A 213 2.23 17.77 41.56
C GLN A 213 1.13 17.03 40.80
N TYR A 214 -0.10 17.01 41.34
CA TYR A 214 -1.28 16.47 40.64
C TYR A 214 -1.50 17.17 39.30
N GLN A 215 -1.50 18.50 39.27
CA GLN A 215 -1.71 19.26 38.04
C GLN A 215 -0.64 18.98 36.99
N VAL A 216 0.63 18.93 37.38
CA VAL A 216 1.74 18.64 36.46
C VAL A 216 1.65 17.21 35.91
N GLN A 217 1.43 16.22 36.78
CA GLN A 217 1.31 14.82 36.34
C GLN A 217 0.08 14.61 35.47
N LYS A 218 -1.07 15.22 35.83
CA LYS A 218 -2.29 15.17 35.02
C LYS A 218 -2.10 15.81 33.66
N ALA A 219 -1.51 17.00 33.59
CA ALA A 219 -1.24 17.66 32.31
C ALA A 219 -0.30 16.82 31.42
N GLN A 220 0.76 16.23 31.99
CA GLN A 220 1.66 15.34 31.25
C GLN A 220 0.94 14.08 30.75
N GLN A 221 0.04 13.50 31.57
CA GLN A 221 -0.73 12.32 31.21
C GLN A 221 -1.76 12.63 30.11
N ASP A 222 -2.51 13.72 30.25
CA ASP A 222 -3.49 14.16 29.25
C ASP A 222 -2.82 14.44 27.91
N GLN A 223 -1.63 15.07 27.92
CA GLN A 223 -0.82 15.28 26.71
C GLN A 223 -0.39 13.96 26.07
N THR A 224 0.08 13.00 26.88
CA THR A 224 0.53 11.68 26.41
C THR A 224 -0.63 10.89 25.80
N MET A 225 -1.80 10.93 26.44
CA MET A 225 -3.04 10.32 25.95
C MET A 225 -3.53 10.96 24.65
N ALA A 226 -3.50 12.29 24.55
CA ALA A 226 -3.85 12.99 23.32
C ALA A 226 -2.93 12.59 22.16
N MET A 227 -1.62 12.51 22.40
CA MET A 227 -0.65 12.05 21.39
C MET A 227 -0.90 10.59 20.97
N GLN A 228 -1.17 9.70 21.92
CA GLN A 228 -1.48 8.29 21.62
C GLN A 228 -2.78 8.13 20.85
N ASN A 229 -3.86 8.79 21.28
CA ASN A 229 -5.13 8.76 20.54
C ASN A 229 -4.96 9.30 19.12
N THR A 230 -4.17 10.37 18.95
CA THR A 230 -3.84 10.89 17.62
C THR A 230 -3.07 9.87 16.79
N ALA A 231 -2.09 9.18 17.38
CA ALA A 231 -1.31 8.14 16.70
C ALA A 231 -2.15 6.91 16.33
N THR A 232 -3.06 6.47 17.20
CA THR A 232 -4.00 5.37 16.93
C THR A 232 -5.00 5.75 15.84
N ALA A 233 -5.60 6.94 15.90
CA ALA A 233 -6.52 7.42 14.86
C ALA A 233 -5.82 7.54 13.49
N MET A 234 -4.57 8.04 13.48
CA MET A 234 -3.74 8.04 12.28
C MET A 234 -3.51 6.62 11.76
N SER A 235 -3.14 5.69 12.65
CA SER A 235 -2.91 4.28 12.31
C SER A 235 -4.13 3.62 11.65
N GLU A 236 -5.30 3.81 12.24
CA GLU A 236 -6.58 3.31 11.71
C GLU A 236 -6.92 3.96 10.36
N ALA A 237 -6.66 5.25 10.19
CA ALA A 237 -6.89 5.95 8.93
C ALA A 237 -6.00 5.40 7.79
N PHE A 238 -4.71 5.15 8.04
CA PHE A 238 -3.80 4.56 7.05
C PHE A 238 -4.21 3.13 6.67
N ASP A 239 -4.57 2.31 7.66
CA ASP A 239 -4.99 0.92 7.44
C ASP A 239 -6.34 0.84 6.70
N THR A 240 -7.30 1.70 7.07
CA THR A 240 -8.62 1.81 6.41
C THR A 240 -8.51 2.31 4.98
N ALA A 241 -7.63 3.29 4.73
CA ALA A 241 -7.36 3.78 3.38
C ALA A 241 -6.65 2.74 2.49
N LYS A 242 -6.17 1.63 3.08
CA LYS A 242 -5.25 0.69 2.43
C LYS A 242 -4.06 1.41 1.80
N ASN A 243 -3.64 2.54 2.41
CA ASN A 243 -2.48 3.27 1.94
C ASN A 243 -1.24 2.48 2.35
N ASP A 244 -0.54 1.98 1.36
CA ASP A 244 0.58 1.07 1.51
C ASP A 244 1.93 1.73 1.29
N ASP A 245 2.01 3.06 1.19
CA ASP A 245 3.28 3.79 0.97
C ASP A 245 4.43 3.30 1.87
N SER A 246 4.11 2.81 3.07
CA SER A 246 5.03 2.11 3.97
C SER A 246 4.62 0.66 4.19
N PHE A 247 5.61 -0.23 4.25
CA PHE A 247 5.45 -1.63 4.60
C PHE A 247 6.59 -1.99 5.56
N TYR A 248 6.31 -2.73 6.63
CA TYR A 248 7.30 -3.28 7.54
C TYR A 248 6.73 -4.52 8.21
N LEU A 249 7.49 -5.61 8.17
CA LEU A 249 7.12 -6.85 8.83
C LEU A 249 8.13 -7.17 9.95
N PRO A 250 7.69 -7.25 11.21
CA PRO A 250 8.58 -7.60 12.32
C PRO A 250 9.13 -9.02 12.18
N PRO A 251 10.38 -9.31 12.61
CA PRO A 251 10.99 -10.63 12.53
C PRO A 251 10.16 -11.75 13.17
N GLU A 252 9.38 -11.44 14.21
CA GLU A 252 8.52 -12.38 14.93
C GLU A 252 7.40 -12.93 14.03
N ALA A 253 6.92 -12.15 13.07
CA ALA A 253 5.85 -12.57 12.16
C ALA A 253 6.27 -13.73 11.26
N PHE A 254 7.57 -13.85 10.96
CA PHE A 254 8.13 -14.94 10.16
C PHE A 254 7.98 -16.30 10.83
N GLY A 255 7.83 -16.34 12.16
CA GLY A 255 7.65 -17.57 12.94
C GLY A 255 6.22 -18.10 12.98
N THR A 256 5.23 -17.36 12.47
CA THR A 256 3.81 -17.74 12.57
C THR A 256 3.41 -18.82 11.56
N ASP A 257 2.53 -19.74 11.96
CA ASP A 257 2.10 -20.87 11.12
C ASP A 257 1.39 -20.44 9.82
N ASP A 258 0.64 -19.33 9.86
CA ASP A 258 -0.01 -18.75 8.68
C ASP A 258 1.02 -18.21 7.69
N PHE A 259 2.04 -17.50 8.19
CA PHE A 259 3.08 -16.95 7.34
C PHE A 259 3.98 -18.04 6.73
N GLN A 260 4.29 -19.09 7.49
CA GLN A 260 5.01 -20.26 6.99
C GLN A 260 4.24 -21.00 5.87
N ARG A 261 2.90 -21.02 5.93
CA ARG A 261 2.07 -21.52 4.82
C ARG A 261 2.16 -20.62 3.59
N GLY A 262 2.13 -19.30 3.78
CA GLY A 262 2.34 -18.33 2.70
C GLY A 262 3.70 -18.47 2.03
N LEU A 263 4.78 -18.60 2.81
CA LEU A 263 6.14 -18.79 2.29
C LEU A 263 6.23 -20.00 1.36
N LYS A 264 5.58 -21.12 1.70
CA LYS A 264 5.55 -22.32 0.84
C LYS A 264 4.81 -22.10 -0.49
N LEU A 265 3.88 -21.14 -0.55
CA LEU A 265 3.12 -20.83 -1.76
C LEU A 265 3.83 -19.82 -2.66
N PHE A 266 4.58 -18.87 -2.10
CA PHE A 266 5.14 -17.75 -2.85
C PHE A 266 6.66 -17.76 -2.97
N MET A 267 7.36 -18.57 -2.20
CA MET A 267 8.82 -18.68 -2.24
C MET A 267 9.29 -20.10 -2.50
N SER A 268 10.46 -20.22 -3.11
CA SER A 268 11.12 -21.51 -3.30
C SER A 268 11.54 -22.14 -1.95
N PRO A 269 11.66 -23.47 -1.88
CA PRO A 269 12.10 -24.15 -0.65
C PRO A 269 13.47 -23.71 -0.14
N ASP A 270 14.36 -23.28 -1.03
CA ASP A 270 15.68 -22.74 -0.72
C ASP A 270 15.66 -21.25 -0.34
N GLY A 271 14.53 -20.56 -0.49
CA GLY A 271 14.37 -19.13 -0.19
C GLY A 271 14.99 -18.17 -1.22
N HIS A 272 15.54 -18.67 -2.33
CA HIS A 272 16.27 -17.87 -3.32
C HIS A 272 15.38 -17.33 -4.44
N ALA A 273 14.13 -17.78 -4.56
CA ALA A 273 13.19 -17.29 -5.54
C ALA A 273 11.86 -16.90 -4.91
N VAL A 274 11.29 -15.81 -5.42
CA VAL A 274 9.95 -15.34 -5.06
C VAL A 274 9.07 -15.25 -6.31
N ARG A 275 7.82 -15.67 -6.17
CA ARG A 275 6.80 -15.71 -7.21
C ARG A 275 5.77 -14.61 -6.99
N PHE A 276 5.49 -13.87 -8.07
CA PHE A 276 4.40 -12.92 -8.18
C PHE A 276 3.38 -13.46 -9.19
N THR A 277 2.11 -13.48 -8.79
CA THR A 277 1.00 -13.81 -9.68
C THR A 277 0.35 -12.52 -10.16
N ILE A 278 0.37 -12.27 -11.46
CA ILE A 278 -0.11 -11.05 -12.09
C ILE A 278 -1.43 -11.34 -12.79
N ILE A 279 -2.46 -10.60 -12.39
CA ILE A 279 -3.82 -10.70 -12.95
C ILE A 279 -4.08 -9.45 -13.79
N HIS A 280 -4.38 -9.66 -15.07
CA HIS A 280 -4.65 -8.58 -16.02
C HIS A 280 -6.10 -8.11 -15.96
N GLN A 281 -6.34 -6.84 -16.30
CA GLN A 281 -7.67 -6.31 -16.59
C GLN A 281 -8.08 -6.71 -18.02
N GLY A 282 -9.19 -7.43 -18.15
CA GLY A 282 -9.65 -7.96 -19.43
C GLY A 282 -8.96 -9.27 -19.83
N ASP A 283 -9.03 -9.62 -21.11
CA ASP A 283 -8.43 -10.85 -21.63
C ASP A 283 -6.93 -10.64 -21.94
N PRO A 284 -6.02 -11.34 -21.24
CA PRO A 284 -4.59 -11.19 -21.44
C PRO A 284 -4.09 -11.71 -22.80
N LEU A 285 -4.87 -12.55 -23.50
CA LEU A 285 -4.50 -13.11 -24.82
C LEU A 285 -4.76 -12.14 -25.99
N THR A 286 -5.23 -10.93 -25.70
CA THR A 286 -5.44 -9.88 -26.69
C THR A 286 -4.14 -9.14 -27.02
N PRO A 287 -4.08 -8.41 -28.16
CA PRO A 287 -2.94 -7.54 -28.47
C PRO A 287 -2.68 -6.50 -27.37
N GLU A 288 -3.72 -5.99 -26.73
CA GLU A 288 -3.60 -5.04 -25.60
C GLU A 288 -3.04 -5.70 -24.35
N GLY A 289 -3.42 -6.95 -24.07
CA GLY A 289 -2.91 -7.72 -22.94
C GLY A 289 -1.42 -8.07 -23.09
N THR A 290 -1.04 -8.57 -24.26
CA THR A 290 0.35 -8.92 -24.58
C THR A 290 1.28 -7.71 -24.66
N ALA A 291 0.79 -6.55 -25.08
CA ALA A 291 1.56 -5.30 -25.07
C ALA A 291 2.00 -4.87 -23.66
N ARG A 292 1.35 -5.35 -22.60
CA ARG A 292 1.69 -5.04 -21.19
C ARG A 292 2.90 -5.83 -20.68
N ILE A 293 3.33 -6.87 -21.39
CA ILE A 293 4.41 -7.77 -20.96
C ILE A 293 5.77 -7.07 -20.93
N ALA A 294 6.09 -6.27 -21.94
CA ALA A 294 7.34 -5.51 -21.95
C ALA A 294 7.40 -4.46 -20.81
N PRO A 295 6.36 -3.61 -20.60
CA PRO A 295 6.27 -2.73 -19.44
C PRO A 295 6.41 -3.45 -18.09
N LEU A 296 5.83 -4.65 -17.92
CA LEU A 296 5.97 -5.44 -16.69
C LEU A 296 7.43 -5.81 -16.41
N LYS A 297 8.17 -6.29 -17.43
CA LYS A 297 9.60 -6.60 -17.29
C LYS A 297 10.42 -5.36 -16.92
N VAL A 298 10.11 -4.20 -17.53
CA VAL A 298 10.78 -2.92 -17.24
C VAL A 298 10.47 -2.47 -15.81
N ALA A 299 9.20 -2.49 -15.39
CA ALA A 299 8.79 -2.07 -14.05
C ALA A 299 9.46 -2.93 -12.95
N ALA A 300 9.55 -4.25 -13.16
CA ALA A 300 10.27 -5.13 -12.23
C ALA A 300 11.77 -4.80 -12.17
N THR A 301 12.39 -4.57 -13.34
CA THR A 301 13.81 -4.23 -13.44
C THR A 301 14.11 -2.87 -12.78
N ASP A 302 13.23 -1.89 -12.96
CA ASP A 302 13.38 -0.57 -12.34
C ASP A 302 13.14 -0.61 -10.82
N ALA A 303 12.25 -1.49 -10.35
CA ALA A 303 11.99 -1.66 -8.93
C ALA A 303 13.20 -2.24 -8.17
N ILE A 304 13.98 -3.14 -8.79
CA ILE A 304 15.17 -3.75 -8.16
C ILE A 304 16.41 -2.86 -8.18
N LYS A 305 16.48 -1.82 -9.03
CA LYS A 305 17.62 -0.90 -9.10
C LYS A 305 17.88 -0.20 -7.77
N GLY A 306 19.14 -0.17 -7.33
CA GLY A 306 19.54 0.47 -6.07
C GLY A 306 19.02 -0.25 -4.83
N THR A 307 18.60 -1.51 -4.97
CA THR A 307 18.14 -2.34 -3.85
C THR A 307 19.07 -3.54 -3.67
N PRO A 308 19.01 -4.24 -2.53
CA PRO A 308 19.78 -5.45 -2.34
C PRO A 308 19.50 -6.60 -3.33
N LEU A 309 18.41 -6.52 -4.12
CA LEU A 309 18.07 -7.47 -5.18
C LEU A 309 18.58 -7.03 -6.57
N GLU A 310 19.40 -5.99 -6.64
CA GLU A 310 20.03 -5.57 -7.89
C GLU A 310 20.88 -6.69 -8.49
N GLY A 311 20.69 -6.97 -9.79
CA GLY A 311 21.34 -8.09 -10.47
C GLY A 311 20.59 -9.44 -10.39
N SER A 312 19.47 -9.50 -9.65
CA SER A 312 18.59 -10.67 -9.64
C SER A 312 18.03 -10.97 -11.02
N LYS A 313 17.81 -12.27 -11.33
CA LYS A 313 17.23 -12.68 -12.60
C LYS A 313 15.71 -12.61 -12.53
N ILE A 314 15.11 -11.98 -13.54
CA ILE A 314 13.66 -11.82 -13.64
C ILE A 314 13.15 -12.72 -14.75
N TYR A 315 12.25 -13.64 -14.40
CA TYR A 315 11.56 -14.52 -15.31
C TYR A 315 10.08 -14.15 -15.35
N LEU A 316 9.50 -14.13 -16.53
CA LEU A 316 8.08 -13.89 -16.71
C LEU A 316 7.51 -15.00 -17.60
N GLY A 317 6.54 -15.73 -17.06
CA GLY A 317 5.83 -16.78 -17.74
C GLY A 317 4.32 -16.61 -17.60
N GLY A 318 3.57 -17.57 -18.10
CA GLY A 318 2.11 -17.49 -18.21
C GLY A 318 1.67 -17.44 -19.66
N SER A 319 0.35 -17.47 -19.87
CA SER A 319 -0.20 -17.57 -21.22
C SER A 319 0.09 -16.33 -22.05
N SER A 320 0.05 -15.14 -21.44
CA SER A 320 0.19 -13.90 -22.19
C SER A 320 1.65 -13.63 -22.54
N ALA A 321 2.57 -13.94 -21.62
CA ALA A 321 4.01 -13.88 -21.86
C ALA A 321 4.43 -14.86 -22.97
N THR A 322 3.93 -16.09 -22.92
CA THR A 322 4.19 -17.10 -23.95
C THR A 322 3.67 -16.64 -25.31
N TYR A 323 2.47 -16.06 -25.35
CA TYR A 323 1.87 -15.58 -26.58
C TYR A 323 2.60 -14.36 -27.15
N ALA A 324 3.07 -13.45 -26.30
CA ALA A 324 3.91 -12.33 -26.70
C ALA A 324 5.24 -12.80 -27.31
N ASP A 325 5.89 -13.79 -26.68
CA ASP A 325 7.12 -14.39 -27.20
C ASP A 325 6.88 -15.12 -28.54
N MET A 326 5.76 -15.84 -28.67
CA MET A 326 5.35 -16.48 -29.94
C MET A 326 5.08 -15.46 -31.05
N GLN A 327 4.40 -14.35 -30.74
CA GLN A 327 4.13 -13.29 -31.71
C GLN A 327 5.43 -12.62 -32.16
N GLN A 328 6.32 -12.28 -31.22
CA GLN A 328 7.63 -11.71 -31.54
C GLN A 328 8.48 -12.66 -32.40
N GLY A 329 8.48 -13.96 -32.07
CA GLY A 329 9.13 -14.98 -32.87
C GLY A 329 8.56 -15.06 -34.28
N ALA A 330 7.23 -15.04 -34.42
CA ALA A 330 6.56 -15.09 -35.72
C ALA A 330 6.86 -13.86 -36.59
N ASP A 331 6.96 -12.66 -36.02
CA ASP A 331 7.33 -11.45 -36.77
C ASP A 331 8.76 -11.54 -37.33
N TYR A 332 9.70 -12.05 -36.53
CA TYR A 332 11.08 -12.25 -36.95
C TYR A 332 11.20 -13.34 -38.03
N ASP A 333 10.56 -14.48 -37.79
CA ASP A 333 10.51 -15.59 -38.74
C ASP A 333 9.84 -15.18 -40.05
N LEU A 334 8.79 -14.36 -39.99
CA LEU A 334 8.08 -13.86 -41.18
C LEU A 334 8.99 -13.03 -42.09
N ILE A 335 9.81 -12.15 -41.51
CA ILE A 335 10.78 -11.37 -42.29
C ILE A 335 11.86 -12.27 -42.89
N ILE A 336 12.39 -13.22 -42.10
CA ILE A 336 13.42 -14.15 -42.57
C ILE A 336 12.88 -15.03 -43.70
N VAL A 337 11.75 -15.71 -43.48
CA VAL A 337 11.13 -16.60 -44.46
C VAL A 337 10.72 -15.82 -45.71
N GLY A 338 10.10 -14.65 -45.54
CA GLY A 338 9.71 -13.80 -46.67
C GLY A 338 10.92 -13.40 -47.52
N ALA A 339 11.98 -12.86 -46.89
CA ALA A 339 13.19 -12.47 -47.61
C ALA A 339 13.92 -13.66 -48.25
N ALA A 340 14.13 -14.75 -47.50
CA ALA A 340 14.80 -15.95 -47.98
C ALA A 340 14.04 -16.59 -49.15
N ALA A 341 12.73 -16.69 -49.06
CA ALA A 341 11.91 -17.31 -50.11
C ALA A 341 11.85 -16.43 -51.37
N LEU A 342 11.76 -15.11 -51.23
CA LEU A 342 11.84 -14.20 -52.39
C LEU A 342 13.21 -14.24 -53.08
N ILE A 343 14.30 -14.29 -52.31
CA ILE A 343 15.67 -14.46 -52.85
C ILE A 343 15.79 -15.81 -53.55
N LEU A 344 15.27 -16.89 -52.96
CA LEU A 344 15.31 -18.22 -53.54
C LEU A 344 14.52 -18.28 -54.85
N ILE A 345 13.30 -17.77 -54.88
CA ILE A 345 12.49 -17.68 -56.12
C ILE A 345 13.23 -16.85 -57.15
N PHE A 346 13.81 -15.71 -56.77
CA PHE A 346 14.59 -14.88 -57.68
C PHE A 346 15.76 -15.66 -58.31
N ILE A 347 16.52 -16.41 -57.51
CA ILE A 347 17.63 -17.24 -58.00
C ILE A 347 17.13 -18.34 -58.94
N ILE A 348 16.08 -19.06 -58.58
CA ILE A 348 15.50 -20.11 -59.44
C ILE A 348 15.01 -19.50 -60.76
N MET A 349 14.30 -18.38 -60.71
CA MET A 349 13.86 -17.67 -61.92
C MET A 349 15.05 -17.19 -62.75
N LEU A 350 16.11 -16.69 -62.13
CA LEU A 350 17.31 -16.25 -62.82
C LEU A 350 18.00 -17.41 -63.55
N VAL A 351 18.08 -18.60 -62.92
CA VAL A 351 18.64 -19.81 -63.54
C VAL A 351 17.77 -20.30 -64.70
N LEU A 352 16.44 -20.35 -64.52
CA LEU A 352 15.51 -20.88 -65.52
C LEU A 352 15.33 -19.92 -66.70
N THR A 353 15.14 -18.63 -66.44
CA THR A 353 14.94 -17.63 -67.50
C THR A 353 16.25 -17.15 -68.11
N ARG A 354 17.37 -17.21 -67.38
CA ARG A 354 18.67 -16.59 -67.72
C ARG A 354 18.55 -15.08 -68.03
N ALA A 355 17.50 -14.42 -67.53
CA ALA A 355 17.21 -13.02 -67.74
C ALA A 355 16.91 -12.34 -66.40
N VAL A 356 17.73 -11.35 -66.04
CA VAL A 356 17.67 -10.68 -64.73
C VAL A 356 16.39 -9.83 -64.64
N VAL A 357 16.04 -9.13 -65.72
CA VAL A 357 14.86 -8.26 -65.77
C VAL A 357 13.57 -9.08 -65.69
N ALA A 358 13.47 -10.18 -66.45
CA ALA A 358 12.32 -11.09 -66.36
C ALA A 358 12.15 -11.63 -64.93
N SER A 359 13.24 -12.08 -64.31
CA SER A 359 13.22 -12.62 -62.95
C SER A 359 12.79 -11.59 -61.92
N ALA A 360 13.28 -10.35 -62.03
CA ALA A 360 12.89 -9.25 -61.14
C ALA A 360 11.41 -8.87 -61.29
N VAL A 361 10.90 -8.81 -62.54
CA VAL A 361 9.49 -8.53 -62.80
C VAL A 361 8.59 -9.59 -62.17
N ILE A 362 8.95 -10.87 -62.32
CA ILE A 362 8.16 -11.99 -61.77
C ILE A 362 8.12 -11.93 -60.24
N VAL A 363 9.27 -11.71 -59.60
CA VAL A 363 9.30 -11.58 -58.13
C VAL A 363 8.51 -10.35 -57.69
N GLY A 364 8.61 -9.24 -58.44
CA GLY A 364 7.82 -8.04 -58.20
C GLY A 364 6.31 -8.27 -58.32
N THR A 365 5.87 -9.07 -59.29
CA THR A 365 4.45 -9.41 -59.43
C THR A 365 3.96 -10.32 -58.29
N VAL A 366 4.79 -11.25 -57.79
CA VAL A 366 4.46 -12.05 -56.59
C VAL A 366 4.33 -11.16 -55.35
N VAL A 367 5.26 -10.22 -55.14
CA VAL A 367 5.18 -9.27 -54.01
C VAL A 367 3.93 -8.39 -54.13
N LEU A 368 3.59 -7.94 -55.33
CA LEU A 368 2.35 -7.18 -55.57
C LEU A 368 1.10 -8.01 -55.25
N SER A 369 1.06 -9.28 -55.66
CA SER A 369 -0.01 -10.22 -55.32
C SER A 369 -0.14 -10.40 -53.80
N LEU A 370 0.97 -10.60 -53.09
CA LEU A 370 0.98 -10.69 -51.62
C LEU A 370 0.45 -9.40 -50.96
N ALA A 371 0.96 -8.24 -51.38
CA ALA A 371 0.52 -6.95 -50.86
C ALA A 371 -0.98 -6.71 -51.10
N SER A 372 -1.47 -7.08 -52.29
CA SER A 372 -2.89 -6.99 -52.63
C SER A 372 -3.74 -7.94 -51.79
N ALA A 373 -3.27 -9.15 -51.50
CA ALA A 373 -3.97 -10.12 -50.67
C ALA A 373 -4.15 -9.60 -49.25
N PHE A 374 -3.10 -9.02 -48.65
CA PHE A 374 -3.19 -8.40 -47.33
C PHE A 374 -4.06 -7.16 -47.33
N GLY A 375 -3.93 -6.27 -48.32
CA GLY A 375 -4.76 -5.08 -48.44
C GLY A 375 -6.25 -5.43 -48.58
N LEU A 376 -6.59 -6.41 -49.41
CA LEU A 376 -7.96 -6.90 -49.58
C LEU A 376 -8.48 -7.59 -48.32
N SER A 377 -7.64 -8.36 -47.62
CA SER A 377 -8.04 -9.03 -46.39
C SER A 377 -8.28 -8.04 -45.24
N VAL A 378 -7.41 -7.04 -45.08
CA VAL A 378 -7.59 -5.93 -44.14
C VAL A 378 -8.88 -5.17 -44.45
N LEU A 379 -9.12 -4.85 -45.73
CA LEU A 379 -10.35 -4.20 -46.16
C LEU A 379 -11.60 -5.03 -45.81
N LEU A 380 -11.59 -6.33 -46.11
CA LEU A 380 -12.72 -7.20 -45.85
C LEU A 380 -12.98 -7.39 -44.36
N TRP A 381 -11.96 -7.76 -43.57
CA TRP A 381 -12.16 -8.11 -42.17
C TRP A 381 -12.23 -6.90 -41.26
N GLN A 382 -11.32 -5.93 -41.40
CA GLN A 382 -11.26 -4.78 -40.48
C GLN A 382 -12.31 -3.72 -40.84
N HIS A 383 -12.50 -3.41 -42.13
CA HIS A 383 -13.40 -2.32 -42.54
C HIS A 383 -14.83 -2.76 -42.86
N ILE A 384 -15.03 -3.95 -43.46
CA ILE A 384 -16.38 -4.42 -43.80
C ILE A 384 -16.99 -5.24 -42.65
N VAL A 385 -16.24 -6.21 -42.10
CA VAL A 385 -16.75 -7.11 -41.04
C VAL A 385 -16.54 -6.53 -39.63
N GLY A 386 -15.58 -5.62 -39.44
CA GLY A 386 -15.28 -4.97 -38.15
C GLY A 386 -14.49 -5.84 -37.16
N ILE A 387 -13.86 -6.92 -37.62
CA ILE A 387 -13.09 -7.84 -36.78
C ILE A 387 -11.59 -7.69 -37.12
N PRO A 388 -10.71 -7.47 -36.13
CA PRO A 388 -9.28 -7.38 -36.38
C PRO A 388 -8.72 -8.70 -36.93
N LEU A 389 -7.71 -8.60 -37.80
CA LEU A 389 -7.01 -9.78 -38.30
C LEU A 389 -6.20 -10.41 -37.17
N HIS A 390 -6.28 -11.73 -37.07
CA HIS A 390 -5.42 -12.48 -36.20
C HIS A 390 -3.97 -12.45 -36.72
N TRP A 391 -2.98 -12.31 -35.82
CA TRP A 391 -1.56 -12.18 -36.20
C TRP A 391 -1.04 -13.36 -37.02
N MET A 392 -1.54 -14.58 -36.79
CA MET A 392 -1.18 -15.77 -37.59
C MET A 392 -1.65 -15.73 -39.06
N VAL A 393 -2.59 -14.86 -39.42
CA VAL A 393 -3.13 -14.81 -40.79
C VAL A 393 -2.04 -14.43 -41.79
N MET A 394 -1.20 -13.46 -41.41
CA MET A 394 -0.08 -12.97 -42.22
C MET A 394 0.94 -14.08 -42.56
N PRO A 395 1.60 -14.75 -41.59
CA PRO A 395 2.60 -15.78 -41.90
C PRO A 395 2.02 -16.97 -42.68
N MET A 396 0.82 -17.45 -42.31
CA MET A 396 0.20 -18.58 -43.03
C MET A 396 -0.13 -18.22 -44.48
N SER A 397 -0.63 -17.00 -44.69
CA SER A 397 -0.99 -16.53 -46.03
C SER A 397 0.25 -16.27 -46.88
N ILE A 398 1.35 -15.71 -46.33
CA ILE A 398 2.62 -15.54 -47.04
C ILE A 398 3.13 -16.90 -47.53
N ILE A 399 3.21 -17.90 -46.64
CA ILE A 399 3.76 -19.21 -46.98
C ILE A 399 2.99 -19.84 -48.14
N VAL A 400 1.66 -19.85 -48.07
CA VAL A 400 0.81 -20.48 -49.10
C VAL A 400 0.82 -19.66 -50.39
N LEU A 401 0.64 -18.34 -50.34
CA LEU A 401 0.59 -17.49 -51.53
C LEU A 401 1.92 -17.43 -52.25
N LEU A 402 3.04 -17.45 -51.51
CA LEU A 402 4.37 -17.46 -52.11
C LEU A 402 4.68 -18.81 -52.77
N ALA A 403 4.29 -19.92 -52.14
CA ALA A 403 4.43 -21.25 -52.74
C ALA A 403 3.64 -21.36 -54.06
N VAL A 404 2.36 -21.02 -54.03
CA VAL A 404 1.47 -21.17 -55.20
C VAL A 404 1.74 -20.10 -56.28
N GLY A 405 1.98 -18.85 -55.87
CA GLY A 405 2.21 -17.74 -56.79
C GLY A 405 3.50 -17.90 -57.62
N ALA A 406 4.55 -18.46 -57.01
CA ALA A 406 5.82 -18.72 -57.69
C ALA A 406 5.67 -19.78 -58.80
N ASP A 407 5.00 -20.89 -58.50
CA ASP A 407 4.87 -22.04 -59.39
C ASP A 407 4.11 -21.69 -60.68
N TYR A 408 3.00 -20.96 -60.54
CA TYR A 408 2.20 -20.59 -61.71
C TYR A 408 2.83 -19.49 -62.56
N ASN A 409 3.57 -18.56 -61.94
CA ASN A 409 4.33 -17.56 -62.71
C ASN A 409 5.48 -18.22 -63.48
N LEU A 410 6.10 -19.25 -62.91
CA LEU A 410 7.10 -20.05 -63.60
C LEU A 410 6.51 -20.75 -64.83
N LEU A 411 5.36 -21.41 -64.71
CA LEU A 411 4.72 -22.10 -65.85
C LEU A 411 4.45 -21.16 -67.02
N LEU A 412 3.91 -19.97 -66.74
CA LEU A 412 3.62 -18.97 -67.76
C LEU A 412 4.91 -18.52 -68.46
N VAL A 413 5.96 -18.21 -67.69
CA VAL A 413 7.22 -17.69 -68.24
C VAL A 413 7.99 -18.76 -69.00
N SER A 414 7.99 -20.00 -68.51
CA SER A 414 8.56 -21.13 -69.24
C SER A 414 7.89 -21.29 -70.60
N ARG A 415 6.56 -21.16 -70.66
CA ARG A 415 5.82 -21.22 -71.92
C ARG A 415 6.11 -20.04 -72.85
N ILE A 416 6.19 -18.82 -72.32
CA ILE A 416 6.59 -17.64 -73.12
C ILE A 416 8.00 -17.85 -73.70
N LYS A 417 8.91 -18.47 -72.93
CA LYS A 417 10.27 -18.78 -73.37
C LYS A 417 10.30 -19.83 -74.49
N GLU A 418 9.45 -20.87 -74.41
CA GLU A 418 9.32 -21.88 -75.47
C GLU A 418 8.81 -21.27 -76.79
N GLU A 419 7.77 -20.43 -76.69
CA GLU A 419 7.10 -19.80 -77.84
C GLU A 419 7.84 -18.56 -78.38
N ILE A 420 8.97 -18.18 -77.77
CA ILE A 420 9.73 -16.97 -78.13
C ILE A 420 10.23 -16.99 -79.59
N HIS A 421 10.40 -18.19 -80.16
CA HIS A 421 10.83 -18.42 -81.53
C HIS A 421 9.82 -17.92 -82.57
N ALA A 422 8.53 -17.83 -82.21
CA ALA A 422 7.47 -17.29 -83.06
C ALA A 422 7.46 -15.74 -83.11
N GLY A 423 8.36 -15.08 -82.36
CA GLY A 423 8.44 -13.63 -82.18
C GLY A 423 7.77 -13.18 -80.88
N LEU A 424 8.24 -12.07 -80.27
CA LEU A 424 7.85 -11.66 -78.91
C LEU A 424 6.33 -11.48 -78.72
N LYS A 425 5.65 -10.78 -79.63
CA LYS A 425 4.20 -10.52 -79.51
C LYS A 425 3.36 -11.79 -79.73
N THR A 426 3.68 -12.54 -80.78
CA THR A 426 2.97 -13.78 -81.14
C THR A 426 3.24 -14.89 -80.12
N GLY A 427 4.46 -14.97 -79.59
CA GLY A 427 4.84 -15.94 -78.56
C GLY A 427 4.12 -15.71 -77.23
N ILE A 428 3.99 -14.45 -76.78
CA ILE A 428 3.20 -14.12 -75.58
C ILE A 428 1.73 -14.47 -75.78
N ILE A 429 1.14 -14.18 -76.94
CA ILE A 429 -0.26 -14.52 -77.25
C ILE A 429 -0.45 -16.05 -77.24
N ARG A 430 0.42 -16.80 -77.93
CA ARG A 430 0.35 -18.27 -77.96
C ARG A 430 0.55 -18.89 -76.59
N ALA A 431 1.48 -18.37 -75.80
CA ALA A 431 1.70 -18.82 -74.43
C ALA A 431 0.46 -18.54 -73.57
N MET A 432 -0.10 -17.33 -73.62
CA MET A 432 -1.32 -16.97 -72.88
C MET A 432 -2.53 -17.83 -73.26
N VAL A 433 -2.75 -18.08 -74.55
CA VAL A 433 -3.85 -18.96 -75.00
C VAL A 433 -3.61 -20.41 -74.59
N GLY A 434 -2.37 -20.88 -74.67
CA GLY A 434 -2.00 -22.28 -74.36
C GLY A 434 -2.03 -22.62 -72.87
N THR A 435 -1.55 -21.74 -71.99
CA THR A 435 -1.49 -22.00 -70.53
C THR A 435 -2.55 -21.27 -69.72
N GLY A 436 -3.21 -20.26 -70.29
CA GLY A 436 -4.19 -19.43 -69.59
C GLY A 436 -5.37 -20.24 -69.05
N ALA A 437 -5.97 -21.13 -69.84
CA ALA A 437 -7.11 -21.94 -69.40
C ALA A 437 -6.76 -22.87 -68.23
N VAL A 438 -5.59 -23.52 -68.27
CA VAL A 438 -5.14 -24.45 -67.22
C VAL A 438 -4.80 -23.70 -65.94
N VAL A 439 -4.04 -22.60 -66.04
CA VAL A 439 -3.61 -21.85 -64.85
C VAL A 439 -4.75 -21.07 -64.21
N THR A 440 -5.65 -20.48 -65.01
CA THR A 440 -6.81 -19.75 -64.48
C THR A 440 -7.83 -20.71 -63.85
N SER A 441 -8.06 -21.90 -64.44
CA SER A 441 -8.95 -22.89 -63.82
C SER A 441 -8.39 -23.44 -62.52
N ALA A 442 -7.11 -23.82 -62.48
CA ALA A 442 -6.44 -24.27 -61.26
C ALA A 442 -6.46 -23.19 -60.17
N GLY A 443 -6.18 -21.95 -60.55
CA GLY A 443 -6.23 -20.78 -59.66
C GLY A 443 -7.62 -20.52 -59.07
N LEU A 444 -8.68 -20.58 -59.90
CA LEU A 444 -10.07 -20.41 -59.45
C LEU A 444 -10.50 -21.52 -58.51
N VAL A 445 -10.23 -22.79 -58.87
CA VAL A 445 -10.56 -23.94 -58.01
C VAL A 445 -9.90 -23.78 -56.65
N PHE A 446 -8.59 -23.48 -56.63
CA PHE A 446 -7.89 -23.33 -55.36
C PHE A 446 -8.38 -22.13 -54.56
N ALA A 447 -8.63 -20.99 -55.21
CA ALA A 447 -9.19 -19.81 -54.55
C ALA A 447 -10.56 -20.07 -53.90
N PHE A 448 -11.46 -20.78 -54.59
CA PHE A 448 -12.77 -21.13 -54.02
C PHE A 448 -12.66 -22.17 -52.91
N THR A 449 -11.76 -23.16 -53.02
CA THR A 449 -11.54 -24.11 -51.93
C THR A 449 -11.03 -23.42 -50.67
N MET A 450 -10.06 -22.51 -50.78
CA MET A 450 -9.58 -21.73 -49.64
C MET A 450 -10.65 -20.77 -49.12
N GLY A 451 -11.40 -20.11 -50.02
CA GLY A 451 -12.51 -19.24 -49.66
C GLY A 451 -13.63 -19.94 -48.91
N SER A 452 -13.87 -21.24 -49.16
CA SER A 452 -14.88 -22.04 -48.45
C SER A 452 -14.61 -22.17 -46.94
N MET A 453 -13.36 -22.01 -46.51
CA MET A 453 -12.99 -22.00 -45.09
C MET A 453 -13.62 -20.83 -44.32
N ALA A 454 -14.16 -19.81 -45.00
CA ALA A 454 -14.92 -18.72 -44.40
C ALA A 454 -16.12 -19.20 -43.56
N VAL A 455 -16.66 -20.38 -43.85
CA VAL A 455 -17.80 -20.98 -43.14
C VAL A 455 -17.38 -21.62 -41.81
N SER A 456 -16.07 -21.76 -41.54
CA SER A 456 -15.56 -22.35 -40.31
C SER A 456 -15.98 -21.55 -39.08
N SER A 457 -16.32 -22.24 -38.00
CA SER A 457 -16.59 -21.63 -36.69
C SER A 457 -15.35 -21.00 -36.07
N LEU A 458 -14.15 -21.41 -36.50
CA LEU A 458 -12.88 -20.82 -36.07
C LEU A 458 -12.54 -19.63 -36.98
N ILE A 459 -12.73 -18.41 -36.46
CA ILE A 459 -12.52 -17.15 -37.20
C ILE A 459 -11.12 -17.09 -37.84
N VAL A 460 -10.10 -17.61 -37.16
CA VAL A 460 -8.72 -17.66 -37.68
C VAL A 460 -8.62 -18.45 -38.99
N ILE A 461 -9.29 -19.61 -39.08
CA ILE A 461 -9.30 -20.45 -40.28
C ILE A 461 -10.06 -19.74 -41.41
N GLY A 462 -11.18 -19.08 -41.10
CA GLY A 462 -11.92 -18.27 -42.06
C GLY A 462 -11.10 -17.08 -42.59
N GLN A 463 -10.38 -16.38 -41.72
CA GLN A 463 -9.49 -15.27 -42.10
C GLN A 463 -8.34 -15.74 -42.99
N VAL A 464 -7.67 -16.84 -42.66
CA VAL A 464 -6.60 -17.42 -43.48
C VAL A 464 -7.12 -17.82 -44.86
N GLY A 465 -8.21 -18.59 -44.91
CA GLY A 465 -8.76 -19.09 -46.18
C GLY A 465 -9.28 -17.99 -47.10
N THR A 466 -9.95 -16.98 -46.57
CA THR A 466 -10.42 -15.82 -47.35
C THR A 466 -9.26 -14.96 -47.85
N THR A 467 -8.22 -14.75 -47.02
CA THR A 467 -7.01 -14.00 -47.43
C THR A 467 -6.31 -14.69 -48.59
N ILE A 468 -6.11 -16.01 -48.49
CA ILE A 468 -5.47 -16.80 -49.56
C ILE A 468 -6.37 -16.82 -50.79
N GLY A 469 -7.68 -17.05 -50.63
CA GLY A 469 -8.63 -17.07 -51.74
C GLY A 469 -8.66 -15.76 -52.54
N LEU A 470 -8.79 -14.62 -51.86
CA LEU A 470 -8.77 -13.30 -52.50
C LEU A 470 -7.41 -12.99 -53.14
N GLY A 471 -6.31 -13.34 -52.46
CA GLY A 471 -4.97 -13.19 -53.00
C GLY A 471 -4.78 -13.97 -54.31
N LEU A 472 -5.24 -15.22 -54.35
CA LEU A 472 -5.18 -16.06 -55.55
C LEU A 472 -6.09 -15.56 -56.66
N LEU A 473 -7.29 -15.05 -56.34
CA LEU A 473 -8.17 -14.44 -57.34
C LEU A 473 -7.50 -13.22 -57.97
N PHE A 474 -6.92 -12.34 -57.16
CA PHE A 474 -6.21 -11.16 -57.65
C PHE A 474 -4.97 -11.54 -58.48
N ASP A 475 -4.18 -12.48 -57.97
CA ASP A 475 -3.00 -12.98 -58.66
C ASP A 475 -3.35 -13.59 -60.03
N THR A 476 -4.38 -14.42 -60.09
CA THR A 476 -4.77 -15.14 -61.32
C THR A 476 -5.47 -14.24 -62.32
N LEU A 477 -6.39 -13.37 -61.88
CA LEU A 477 -7.25 -12.56 -62.73
C LEU A 477 -6.71 -11.18 -63.08
N VAL A 478 -5.78 -10.63 -62.30
CA VAL A 478 -5.23 -9.29 -62.52
C VAL A 478 -3.74 -9.39 -62.81
N VAL A 479 -2.98 -10.05 -61.94
CA VAL A 479 -1.52 -10.02 -62.03
C VAL A 479 -1.03 -10.90 -63.18
N ARG A 480 -1.54 -12.13 -63.29
CA ARG A 480 -1.08 -13.10 -64.29
C ARG A 480 -1.73 -12.92 -65.65
N SER A 481 -3.03 -12.66 -65.70
CA SER A 481 -3.78 -12.52 -66.96
C SER A 481 -3.47 -11.19 -67.67
N LEU A 482 -3.23 -10.11 -66.91
CA LEU A 482 -3.15 -8.74 -67.42
C LEU A 482 -1.78 -8.12 -67.19
N MET A 483 -1.31 -8.01 -65.94
CA MET A 483 -0.06 -7.28 -65.67
C MET A 483 1.18 -7.95 -66.25
N THR A 484 1.35 -9.26 -66.03
CA THR A 484 2.56 -9.99 -66.43
C THR A 484 2.77 -9.95 -67.96
N PRO A 485 1.76 -10.22 -68.81
CA PRO A 485 1.88 -10.09 -70.26
C PRO A 485 2.05 -8.64 -70.72
N SER A 486 1.40 -7.68 -70.04
CA SER A 486 1.53 -6.26 -70.37
C SER A 486 2.96 -5.74 -70.10
N ILE A 487 3.55 -6.10 -68.97
CA ILE A 487 4.92 -5.71 -68.63
C ILE A 487 5.91 -6.40 -69.59
N ALA A 488 5.70 -7.69 -69.89
CA ALA A 488 6.54 -8.42 -70.84
C ALA A 488 6.48 -7.83 -72.27
N THR A 489 5.29 -7.41 -72.73
CA THR A 489 5.14 -6.77 -74.05
C THR A 489 5.72 -5.35 -74.10
N LEU A 490 5.57 -4.55 -73.03
CA LEU A 490 6.13 -3.20 -72.93
C LEU A 490 7.66 -3.20 -72.89
N LEU A 491 8.27 -4.10 -72.11
CA LEU A 491 9.72 -4.22 -71.99
C LEU A 491 10.35 -4.92 -73.21
N GLY A 492 9.61 -5.80 -73.90
CA GLY A 492 10.00 -6.40 -75.16
C GLY A 492 11.38 -7.07 -75.11
N ARG A 493 12.38 -6.50 -75.80
CA ARG A 493 13.75 -7.02 -75.82
C ARG A 493 14.49 -6.88 -74.48
N TRP A 494 14.13 -5.87 -73.70
CA TRP A 494 14.76 -5.60 -72.39
C TRP A 494 14.29 -6.57 -71.32
N PHE A 495 13.09 -7.14 -71.49
CA PHE A 495 12.57 -8.19 -70.60
C PHE A 495 13.52 -9.39 -70.51
N TRP A 496 14.12 -9.77 -71.63
CA TRP A 496 15.02 -10.92 -71.74
C TRP A 496 16.49 -10.60 -71.51
N TRP A 497 16.84 -9.36 -71.17
CA TRP A 497 18.24 -8.96 -70.94
C TRP A 497 18.85 -9.80 -69.80
N PRO A 498 20.03 -10.42 -69.98
CA PRO A 498 21.05 -10.22 -71.04
C PRO A 498 20.92 -11.11 -72.30
N GLN A 499 19.95 -12.01 -72.37
CA GLN A 499 19.76 -12.84 -73.56
C GLN A 499 19.27 -12.01 -74.75
N ARG A 500 19.96 -12.13 -75.89
CA ARG A 500 19.57 -11.46 -77.14
C ARG A 500 18.45 -12.24 -77.83
N VAL A 501 17.22 -11.75 -77.71
CA VAL A 501 16.04 -12.31 -78.38
C VAL A 501 15.67 -11.50 -79.62
N ARG A 502 15.37 -12.17 -80.74
CA ARG A 502 14.93 -11.52 -81.99
C ARG A 502 13.47 -11.05 -81.87
N GLN A 503 13.20 -9.83 -82.32
CA GLN A 503 11.86 -9.24 -82.26
C GLN A 503 10.89 -9.79 -83.31
N ARG A 504 11.40 -10.38 -84.40
CA ARG A 504 10.62 -10.96 -85.50
C ARG A 504 11.03 -12.42 -85.74
N PRO A 505 10.09 -13.31 -86.10
CA PRO A 505 10.40 -14.69 -86.46
C PRO A 505 11.34 -14.74 -87.66
N VAL A 506 12.10 -15.84 -87.78
CA VAL A 506 12.96 -16.07 -88.94
C VAL A 506 12.08 -16.13 -90.19
N PRO A 507 12.35 -15.34 -91.24
CA PRO A 507 11.56 -15.40 -92.47
C PRO A 507 11.57 -16.83 -93.01
N GLN A 508 10.39 -17.45 -93.06
CA GLN A 508 10.22 -18.73 -93.76
C GLN A 508 9.80 -18.46 -95.21
N PRO A 509 10.34 -19.19 -96.19
CA PRO A 509 9.86 -19.12 -97.57
C PRO A 509 8.36 -19.43 -97.62
N TRP A 510 7.62 -18.71 -98.46
CA TRP A 510 6.21 -19.01 -98.71
C TRP A 510 6.06 -20.48 -99.14
N PRO A 511 5.07 -21.23 -98.60
CA PRO A 511 4.84 -22.59 -99.05
C PRO A 511 4.59 -22.57 -100.56
N LYS A 512 5.40 -23.33 -101.31
CA LYS A 512 5.20 -23.46 -102.76
C LYS A 512 3.79 -24.04 -102.97
N PRO A 513 2.99 -23.49 -103.90
CA PRO A 513 1.70 -24.11 -104.23
C PRO A 513 1.96 -25.56 -104.61
N VAL A 514 1.14 -26.47 -104.07
CA VAL A 514 1.18 -27.88 -104.44
C VAL A 514 0.93 -27.93 -105.95
N GLN A 515 1.97 -28.22 -106.72
CA GLN A 515 1.81 -28.55 -108.13
C GLN A 515 1.03 -29.86 -108.18
N ARG A 516 -0.27 -29.78 -108.42
CA ARG A 516 -1.04 -30.95 -108.83
C ARG A 516 -0.56 -31.32 -110.23
N ASP A 517 -0.20 -32.58 -110.42
CA ASP A 517 0.14 -33.08 -111.75
C ASP A 517 -1.06 -32.87 -112.68
N PRO A 518 -0.84 -32.46 -113.95
CA PRO A 518 -1.93 -32.23 -114.90
C PRO A 518 -2.83 -33.46 -115.12
N GLU A 519 -2.35 -34.67 -114.82
CA GLU A 519 -3.14 -35.91 -114.92
C GLU A 519 -4.22 -36.04 -113.84
N GLU A 520 -4.07 -35.42 -112.66
CA GLU A 520 -5.11 -35.44 -111.61
C GLU A 520 -6.15 -34.32 -111.76
N ALA A 521 -5.99 -33.41 -112.73
CA ALA A 521 -6.95 -32.33 -112.98
C ALA A 521 -7.98 -32.65 -114.08
N LEU A 522 -7.84 -33.80 -114.76
CA LEU A 522 -8.71 -34.25 -115.85
C LEU A 522 -9.39 -35.60 -115.59
N ALA A 523 -9.24 -36.17 -114.39
CA ALA A 523 -10.07 -37.27 -113.86
C ALA A 523 -11.03 -36.70 -112.80
#